data_AF-A0A847DX70-F1
#
_entry.id   AF-A0A847DX70-F1
#
_cell.length_a   1.000
_cell.length_b   1.000
_cell.length_c   1.000
_cell.angle_alpha   90.00
_cell.angle_beta   90.00
_cell.angle_gamma   90.00
#
_symmetry.space_group_name_H-M   'P 1'
#
loop_
_entity.id
_entity.type
_entity.pdbx_description
1 polymer ?
#
loop_
_entity_poly.entity_id
_entity_poly.type
_entity_poly.pdbx_seq_one_letter_code
_entity_poly.pdbx_strand_id
1 'polypeptide(L)'
;MARVCPTARVSAVARVFRFVAALTLAALVSACGSGPDPDEARTEIQGLLDSALGGRVLEFRSFVPAGGLPLKDADGRLLYFNAELELERDYDFTEWDSHSVASLAALLGAGPKGIFGLKVDGNQAGDRLGVYGSAAFVRDGSDWQLVARVPTEAASPPRTEPAATVAAVQPRPKEVLPPSPVEVTLAQLAEVLRQPPGPSLSAARRDEIVLEEADRALQAVRQRMSRAATGLTLAAGPAGGAYEETAGALAARAGAANLAFRVLSSEGSLGNVRLLRDRGVQFALVQNDLARSAVAGHGRFAGAPQTGLRAVASLFPEAVHLIARPQSGIASVADLRGKRVNLGPEGSGTRANATAILEAHRIEVAALTEAGARQVPDAAAALAAGEIDALFATIHPPASMLQRLAASTRVELVPIGPSPGLVETGLVPLTLPARSYAGQSTPVPTLAATALMVTRDDVSDAHVDEMLGLLFDQRGGATTAAVSRIAVRTARAGVTIPWHPRADANLAGRGVPAAE
;
A
#
# COMPACT_ATOMS: atom_id res chain seq x y z
N MET A 1 -37.83 -81.16 27.18
CA MET A 1 -36.40 -81.39 26.84
C MET A 1 -35.94 -80.26 25.94
N ALA A 2 -34.88 -79.54 26.31
CA ALA A 2 -34.49 -78.28 25.67
C ALA A 2 -33.58 -78.49 24.45
N ARG A 3 -33.66 -77.58 23.47
CA ARG A 3 -32.75 -77.55 22.31
C ARG A 3 -31.44 -76.84 22.69
N VAL A 4 -30.33 -77.38 22.19
CA VAL A 4 -28.99 -76.78 22.30
C VAL A 4 -28.78 -75.77 21.18
N CYS A 5 -28.13 -74.65 21.47
CA CYS A 5 -27.49 -73.78 20.49
C CYS A 5 -26.18 -73.22 21.08
N PRO A 6 -25.03 -73.26 20.37
CA PRO A 6 -23.72 -72.99 20.97
C PRO A 6 -23.35 -71.50 20.95
N THR A 7 -22.80 -70.99 22.05
CA THR A 7 -22.15 -69.68 22.09
C THR A 7 -20.69 -69.78 21.63
N ALA A 8 -20.33 -68.98 20.63
CA ALA A 8 -19.00 -69.02 20.03
C ALA A 8 -17.92 -68.47 20.96
N ARG A 9 -16.83 -69.23 21.15
CA ARG A 9 -15.60 -68.72 21.78
C ARG A 9 -14.91 -67.73 20.86
N VAL A 10 -14.99 -66.43 21.16
CA VAL A 10 -14.17 -65.42 20.47
C VAL A 10 -12.72 -65.60 20.90
N SER A 11 -11.89 -66.07 19.96
CA SER A 11 -10.47 -66.37 20.17
C SER A 11 -9.67 -65.17 20.70
N ALA A 12 -8.74 -65.43 21.62
CA ALA A 12 -7.79 -64.43 22.14
C ALA A 12 -6.97 -63.74 21.03
N VAL A 13 -6.73 -64.44 19.90
CA VAL A 13 -6.07 -63.91 18.71
C VAL A 13 -6.77 -62.66 18.18
N ALA A 14 -8.11 -62.60 18.21
CA ALA A 14 -8.87 -61.44 17.73
C ALA A 14 -8.73 -60.20 18.63
N ARG A 15 -8.38 -60.36 19.91
CA ARG A 15 -8.06 -59.23 20.81
C ARG A 15 -6.65 -58.71 20.54
N VAL A 16 -5.66 -59.61 20.40
CA VAL A 16 -4.28 -59.22 20.06
C VAL A 16 -4.24 -58.51 18.71
N PHE A 17 -4.92 -59.04 17.69
CA PHE A 17 -4.96 -58.39 16.36
C PHE A 17 -5.63 -57.02 16.39
N ARG A 18 -6.69 -56.82 17.20
CA ARG A 18 -7.29 -55.49 17.41
C ARG A 18 -6.40 -54.53 18.18
N PHE A 19 -5.63 -55.01 19.16
CA PHE A 19 -4.71 -54.18 19.93
C PHE A 19 -3.49 -53.76 19.08
N VAL A 20 -2.93 -54.70 18.29
CA VAL A 20 -1.85 -54.41 17.34
C VAL A 20 -2.35 -53.50 16.22
N ALA A 21 -3.55 -53.74 15.66
CA ALA A 21 -4.15 -52.86 14.66
C ALA A 21 -4.45 -51.46 15.21
N ALA A 22 -4.88 -51.33 16.47
CA ALA A 22 -5.07 -50.04 17.11
C ALA A 22 -3.73 -49.33 17.39
N LEU A 23 -2.68 -50.06 17.76
CA LEU A 23 -1.32 -49.52 17.90
C LEU A 23 -0.70 -49.11 16.56
N THR A 24 -0.88 -49.88 15.48
CA THR A 24 -0.44 -49.45 14.15
C THR A 24 -1.30 -48.33 13.59
N LEU A 25 -2.60 -48.27 13.87
CA LEU A 25 -3.44 -47.13 13.47
C LEU A 25 -3.08 -45.87 14.26
N ALA A 26 -2.79 -45.98 15.57
CA ALA A 26 -2.27 -44.87 16.37
C ALA A 26 -0.87 -44.44 15.88
N ALA A 27 0.01 -45.39 15.54
CA ALA A 27 1.33 -45.11 14.97
C ALA A 27 1.25 -44.49 13.56
N LEU A 28 0.24 -44.86 12.75
CA LEU A 28 -0.02 -44.27 11.43
C LEU A 28 -0.64 -42.88 11.52
N VAL A 29 -1.45 -42.60 12.56
CA VAL A 29 -1.93 -41.25 12.87
C VAL A 29 -0.80 -40.36 13.41
N SER A 30 0.13 -40.90 14.21
CA SER A 30 1.32 -40.15 14.67
C SER A 30 2.44 -40.04 13.62
N ALA A 31 2.41 -40.86 12.55
CA ALA A 31 3.39 -40.82 11.46
C ALA A 31 3.11 -39.74 10.39
N CYS A 32 1.98 -39.03 10.49
CA CYS A 32 1.76 -37.77 9.76
C CYS A 32 2.61 -36.64 10.36
N GLY A 33 3.94 -36.78 10.27
CA GLY A 33 4.97 -36.02 11.01
C GLY A 33 4.54 -34.59 11.33
N SER A 34 4.19 -34.36 12.60
CA SER A 34 3.58 -33.13 13.09
C SER A 34 4.50 -31.94 12.83
N GLY A 35 3.92 -30.78 12.48
CA GLY A 35 4.67 -29.52 12.39
C GLY A 35 5.14 -29.01 13.76
N PRO A 36 5.62 -27.76 13.82
CA PRO A 36 5.90 -27.10 15.09
C PRO A 36 4.69 -27.15 16.03
N ASP A 37 4.97 -27.19 17.33
CA ASP A 37 3.91 -27.00 18.31
C ASP A 37 3.27 -25.61 18.14
N PRO A 38 1.94 -25.43 18.31
CA PRO A 38 1.31 -24.13 18.14
C PRO A 38 1.86 -23.03 19.06
N ASP A 39 2.30 -23.37 20.28
CA ASP A 39 2.90 -22.42 21.21
C ASP A 39 4.36 -22.12 20.89
N GLU A 40 5.12 -23.11 20.42
CA GLU A 40 6.48 -22.93 19.85
C GLU A 40 6.41 -21.99 18.64
N ALA A 41 5.54 -22.27 17.66
CA ALA A 41 5.34 -21.47 16.47
C ALA A 41 4.91 -20.03 16.79
N ARG A 42 3.96 -19.86 17.73
CA ARG A 42 3.54 -18.53 18.21
C ARG A 42 4.71 -17.77 18.85
N THR A 43 5.54 -18.45 19.64
CA THR A 43 6.68 -17.83 20.34
C THR A 43 7.75 -17.36 19.36
N GLU A 44 8.10 -18.17 18.37
CA GLU A 44 9.04 -17.81 17.30
C GLU A 44 8.53 -16.62 16.47
N ILE A 45 7.25 -16.61 16.09
CA ILE A 45 6.65 -15.49 15.33
C ILE A 45 6.58 -14.22 16.21
N GLN A 46 6.27 -14.33 17.51
CA GLN A 46 6.31 -13.20 18.44
C GLN A 46 7.73 -12.64 18.58
N GLY A 47 8.76 -13.50 18.66
CA GLY A 47 10.17 -13.07 18.69
C GLY A 47 10.60 -12.36 17.41
N LEU A 48 10.11 -12.79 16.25
CA LEU A 48 10.30 -12.09 14.97
C LEU A 48 9.65 -10.70 14.98
N LEU A 49 8.41 -10.58 15.46
CA LEU A 49 7.70 -9.30 15.59
C LEU A 49 8.42 -8.35 16.55
N ASP A 50 8.74 -8.81 17.77
CA ASP A 50 9.40 -8.01 18.80
C ASP A 50 10.79 -7.54 18.31
N SER A 51 11.52 -8.38 17.57
CA SER A 51 12.82 -7.99 17.00
C SER A 51 12.72 -7.04 15.80
N ALA A 52 11.63 -7.06 15.02
CA ALA A 52 11.42 -6.14 13.92
C ALA A 52 10.92 -4.77 14.41
N LEU A 53 9.93 -4.76 15.30
CA LEU A 53 9.20 -3.57 15.75
C LEU A 53 9.87 -2.82 16.93
N GLY A 54 11.10 -3.21 17.31
CA GLY A 54 11.86 -2.54 18.37
C GLY A 54 11.27 -2.79 19.76
N GLY A 55 11.00 -4.04 20.09
CA GLY A 55 10.31 -4.49 21.30
C GLY A 55 8.84 -4.82 21.05
N ARG A 56 8.13 -5.18 22.13
CA ARG A 56 6.73 -5.62 22.05
C ARG A 56 5.79 -4.47 21.68
N VAL A 57 5.39 -4.45 20.41
CA VAL A 57 4.37 -3.55 19.86
C VAL A 57 3.03 -4.26 19.70
N LEU A 58 3.06 -5.52 19.26
CA LEU A 58 1.90 -6.36 19.00
C LEU A 58 1.99 -7.61 19.86
N GLU A 59 0.90 -8.03 20.49
CA GLU A 59 0.83 -9.29 21.25
C GLU A 59 -0.29 -10.20 20.75
N PHE A 60 -0.01 -11.50 20.59
CA PHE A 60 -1.02 -12.49 20.23
C PHE A 60 -2.08 -12.68 21.34
N ARG A 61 -3.29 -12.15 21.10
CA ARG A 61 -4.49 -12.47 21.90
C ARG A 61 -5.11 -13.80 21.48
N SER A 62 -4.94 -14.21 20.22
CA SER A 62 -5.23 -15.58 19.78
C SER A 62 -4.30 -16.03 18.64
N PHE A 63 -4.03 -17.33 18.59
CA PHE A 63 -3.28 -17.98 17.51
C PHE A 63 -3.90 -19.35 17.25
N VAL A 64 -4.43 -19.56 16.05
CA VAL A 64 -5.19 -20.77 15.67
C VAL A 64 -4.56 -21.36 14.40
N PRO A 65 -3.84 -22.49 14.50
CA PRO A 65 -3.35 -23.24 13.35
C PRO A 65 -4.47 -23.58 12.36
N ALA A 66 -4.26 -23.27 11.09
CA ALA A 66 -5.19 -23.50 9.99
C ALA A 66 -4.72 -24.64 9.05
N GLY A 67 -3.88 -25.54 9.56
CA GLY A 67 -3.24 -26.61 8.80
C GLY A 67 -1.89 -26.20 8.20
N GLY A 68 -1.36 -27.02 7.30
CA GLY A 68 -0.05 -26.76 6.70
C GLY A 68 0.37 -27.76 5.63
N LEU A 69 1.40 -27.41 4.87
CA LEU A 69 1.97 -28.20 3.78
C LEU A 69 3.45 -28.52 4.04
N PRO A 70 3.97 -29.69 3.63
CA PRO A 70 5.42 -29.91 3.63
C PRO A 70 6.12 -28.97 2.64
N LEU A 71 7.32 -28.51 2.98
CA LEU A 71 8.18 -27.76 2.06
C LEU A 71 8.79 -28.74 1.04
N LYS A 72 8.94 -28.32 -0.23
CA LYS A 72 9.41 -29.21 -1.30
C LYS A 72 10.90 -29.57 -1.19
N ASP A 73 11.72 -28.65 -0.69
CA ASP A 73 13.19 -28.70 -0.77
C ASP A 73 13.89 -28.69 0.61
N ALA A 74 13.16 -29.02 1.69
CA ALA A 74 13.68 -29.09 3.05
C ALA A 74 12.82 -30.02 3.93
N ASP A 75 13.38 -30.59 5.00
CA ASP A 75 12.60 -31.22 6.07
C ASP A 75 11.91 -30.12 6.90
N GLY A 76 10.76 -29.68 6.38
CA GLY A 76 10.09 -28.47 6.84
C GLY A 76 8.61 -28.44 6.51
N ARG A 77 7.87 -27.55 7.16
CA ARG A 77 6.44 -27.31 6.94
C ARG A 77 6.11 -25.83 6.86
N LEU A 78 5.25 -25.47 5.91
CA LEU A 78 4.51 -24.22 5.90
C LEU A 78 3.28 -24.40 6.81
N LEU A 79 3.24 -23.64 7.91
CA LEU A 79 2.10 -23.52 8.81
C LEU A 79 1.22 -22.35 8.36
N TYR A 80 -0.07 -22.58 8.16
CA TYR A 80 -1.06 -21.51 8.04
C TYR A 80 -1.65 -21.22 9.42
N PHE A 81 -1.97 -19.97 9.71
CA PHE A 81 -2.59 -19.59 10.97
C PHE A 81 -3.57 -18.42 10.83
N ASN A 82 -4.61 -18.45 11.65
CA ASN A 82 -5.48 -17.32 11.91
C ASN A 82 -5.11 -16.76 13.29
N ALA A 83 -4.95 -15.45 13.41
CA ALA A 83 -4.56 -14.83 14.68
C ALA A 83 -5.28 -13.51 14.92
N GLU A 84 -5.33 -13.12 16.19
CA GLU A 84 -5.68 -11.77 16.62
C GLU A 84 -4.50 -11.20 17.42
N LEU A 85 -3.98 -10.07 16.94
CA LEU A 85 -2.93 -9.29 17.58
C LEU A 85 -3.56 -8.05 18.22
N GLU A 86 -3.10 -7.64 19.40
CA GLU A 86 -3.46 -6.36 20.02
C GLU A 86 -2.23 -5.45 20.11
N LEU A 87 -2.41 -4.15 19.87
CA LEU A 87 -1.35 -3.17 20.05
C LEU A 87 -1.12 -2.91 21.54
N GLU A 88 0.07 -3.23 22.05
CA GLU A 88 0.47 -2.95 23.44
C GLU A 88 0.89 -1.48 23.64
N ARG A 89 1.24 -0.77 22.56
CA ARG A 89 1.53 0.66 22.54
C ARG A 89 1.15 1.28 21.19
N ASP A 90 0.98 2.60 21.17
CA ASP A 90 0.76 3.35 19.93
C ASP A 90 1.90 3.08 18.93
N TYR A 91 1.53 2.82 17.67
CA TYR A 91 2.50 2.54 16.60
C TYR A 91 1.98 3.05 15.25
N ASP A 92 2.74 3.95 14.63
CA ASP A 92 2.36 4.55 13.37
C ASP A 92 2.86 3.74 12.16
N PHE A 93 1.98 2.90 11.62
CA PHE A 93 2.22 2.12 10.39
C PHE A 93 2.26 2.96 9.09
N THR A 94 2.20 4.29 9.18
CA THR A 94 2.27 5.22 8.04
C THR A 94 3.55 6.06 8.03
N GLU A 95 4.32 6.05 9.12
CA GLU A 95 5.64 6.69 9.19
C GLU A 95 6.61 6.07 8.18
N TRP A 96 7.35 6.92 7.46
CA TRP A 96 8.09 6.50 6.27
C TRP A 96 9.33 5.62 6.60
N ASP A 97 9.95 5.86 7.76
CA ASP A 97 11.12 5.12 8.27
C ASP A 97 10.74 3.96 9.21
N SER A 98 9.44 3.64 9.33
CA SER A 98 8.89 2.60 10.22
C SER A 98 8.37 1.39 9.44
N HIS A 99 8.05 0.29 10.13
CA HIS A 99 7.40 -0.83 9.48
C HIS A 99 5.96 -0.46 9.10
N SER A 100 5.67 -0.45 7.81
CA SER A 100 4.31 -0.27 7.30
C SER A 100 3.43 -1.51 7.53
N VAL A 101 2.13 -1.37 7.30
CA VAL A 101 1.18 -2.50 7.24
C VAL A 101 1.66 -3.61 6.29
N ALA A 102 2.29 -3.24 5.17
CA ALA A 102 2.83 -4.20 4.21
C ALA A 102 4.07 -4.94 4.76
N SER A 103 4.91 -4.27 5.55
CA SER A 103 5.98 -4.92 6.31
C SER A 103 5.43 -5.89 7.36
N LEU A 104 4.40 -5.51 8.10
CA LEU A 104 3.75 -6.39 9.06
C LEU A 104 3.14 -7.62 8.37
N ALA A 105 2.45 -7.44 7.24
CA ALA A 105 1.91 -8.53 6.44
C ALA A 105 3.01 -9.50 5.98
N ALA A 106 4.14 -9.00 5.50
CA ALA A 106 5.25 -9.83 5.07
C ALA A 106 5.92 -10.60 6.23
N LEU A 107 6.12 -9.95 7.39
CA LEU A 107 6.66 -10.60 8.60
C LEU A 107 5.77 -11.74 9.10
N LEU A 108 4.46 -11.64 8.87
CA LEU A 108 3.45 -12.64 9.24
C LEU A 108 3.10 -13.62 8.10
N GLY A 109 3.79 -13.52 6.95
CA GLY A 109 3.48 -14.28 5.72
C GLY A 109 2.02 -14.17 5.28
N ALA A 110 1.39 -13.02 5.54
CA ALA A 110 0.02 -12.69 5.17
C ALA A 110 -0.04 -12.06 3.78
N GLY A 111 -1.10 -12.37 3.02
CA GLY A 111 -1.33 -11.76 1.70
C GLY A 111 -1.82 -10.29 1.79
N PRO A 112 -1.97 -9.59 0.65
CA PRO A 112 -2.41 -8.18 0.60
C PRO A 112 -3.81 -7.86 1.20
N LYS A 113 -4.56 -8.91 1.57
CA LYS A 113 -5.87 -8.86 2.23
C LYS A 113 -5.91 -9.74 3.50
N GLY A 114 -4.75 -10.11 4.02
CA GLY A 114 -4.59 -10.98 5.20
C GLY A 114 -4.41 -10.24 6.51
N ILE A 115 -4.54 -8.91 6.53
CA ILE A 115 -4.60 -8.10 7.75
C ILE A 115 -5.90 -7.29 7.77
N PHE A 116 -6.57 -7.27 8.92
CA PHE A 116 -7.83 -6.59 9.21
C PHE A 116 -7.70 -5.72 10.46
N GLY A 117 -8.67 -4.83 10.72
CA GLY A 117 -8.65 -3.91 11.88
C GLY A 117 -7.85 -2.60 11.67
N LEU A 118 -7.37 -2.38 10.44
CA LEU A 118 -6.57 -1.22 10.06
C LEU A 118 -7.41 0.07 10.02
N LYS A 119 -6.98 1.08 10.76
CA LYS A 119 -7.55 2.43 10.74
C LYS A 119 -6.76 3.33 9.76
N VAL A 120 -7.44 4.26 9.09
CA VAL A 120 -6.81 5.18 8.11
C VAL A 120 -5.89 6.19 8.79
N ASP A 121 -6.21 6.63 10.00
CA ASP A 121 -5.38 7.59 10.74
C ASP A 121 -4.22 6.92 11.51
N GLY A 122 -4.11 5.58 11.46
CA GLY A 122 -3.20 4.78 12.28
C GLY A 122 -3.94 4.07 13.44
N ASN A 123 -3.30 3.06 14.00
CA ASN A 123 -3.83 2.27 15.11
C ASN A 123 -3.18 2.69 16.44
N GLN A 124 -3.95 2.61 17.53
CA GLN A 124 -3.56 3.01 18.89
C GLN A 124 -3.45 1.81 19.82
N ALA A 125 -2.85 1.98 21.00
CA ALA A 125 -2.81 0.97 22.04
C ALA A 125 -4.23 0.43 22.36
N GLY A 126 -4.36 -0.89 22.46
CA GLY A 126 -5.63 -1.61 22.62
C GLY A 126 -6.36 -1.93 21.32
N ASP A 127 -5.94 -1.40 20.17
CA ASP A 127 -6.52 -1.80 18.88
C ASP A 127 -6.17 -3.24 18.50
N ARG A 128 -7.12 -3.92 17.86
CA ARG A 128 -6.96 -5.32 17.44
C ARG A 128 -6.82 -5.46 15.93
N LEU A 129 -5.83 -6.23 15.52
CA LEU A 129 -5.56 -6.61 14.14
C LEU A 129 -5.84 -8.10 13.94
N GLY A 130 -6.74 -8.43 13.02
CA GLY A 130 -6.96 -9.80 12.58
C GLY A 130 -5.92 -10.18 11.53
N VAL A 131 -5.40 -11.41 11.57
CA VAL A 131 -4.34 -11.88 10.66
C VAL A 131 -4.70 -13.25 10.08
N TYR A 132 -4.58 -13.40 8.76
CA TYR A 132 -4.49 -14.68 8.05
C TYR A 132 -3.08 -14.80 7.49
N GLY A 133 -2.22 -15.50 8.24
CA GLY A 133 -0.79 -15.56 8.02
C GLY A 133 -0.29 -16.94 7.62
N SER A 134 0.99 -16.99 7.28
CA SER A 134 1.71 -18.22 7.04
C SER A 134 3.16 -18.10 7.52
N ALA A 135 3.69 -19.18 8.06
CA ALA A 135 5.04 -19.23 8.61
C ALA A 135 5.68 -20.56 8.22
N ALA A 136 6.85 -20.51 7.60
CA ALA A 136 7.58 -21.71 7.22
C ALA A 136 8.58 -22.08 8.32
N PHE A 137 8.58 -23.35 8.72
CA PHE A 137 9.50 -23.88 9.71
C PHE A 137 10.31 -25.01 9.10
N VAL A 138 11.60 -25.09 9.43
CA VAL A 138 12.48 -26.22 9.09
C VAL A 138 12.92 -26.86 10.39
N ARG A 139 12.99 -28.19 10.40
CA ARG A 139 13.43 -28.94 11.56
C ARG A 139 14.96 -28.91 11.66
N ASP A 140 15.47 -28.57 12.83
CA ASP A 140 16.87 -28.73 13.21
C ASP A 140 16.94 -29.66 14.44
N GLY A 141 17.35 -30.91 14.21
CA GLY A 141 17.29 -31.96 15.24
C GLY A 141 15.86 -32.26 15.70
N SER A 142 15.54 -31.91 16.94
CA SER A 142 14.19 -32.02 17.53
C SER A 142 13.33 -30.78 17.31
N ASP A 143 13.94 -29.63 17.03
CA ASP A 143 13.36 -28.31 17.26
C ASP A 143 12.92 -27.68 15.92
N TRP A 144 11.92 -26.80 15.94
CA TRP A 144 11.43 -26.15 14.71
C TRP A 144 11.87 -24.70 14.62
N GLN A 145 12.73 -24.41 13.65
CA GLN A 145 13.24 -23.07 13.41
C GLN A 145 12.41 -22.34 12.34
N LEU A 146 11.94 -21.14 12.67
CA LEU A 146 11.22 -20.26 11.74
C LEU A 146 12.18 -19.81 10.62
N VAL A 147 11.86 -20.16 9.37
CA VAL A 147 12.64 -19.75 8.20
C VAL A 147 11.93 -18.67 7.40
N ALA A 148 12.68 -17.66 6.95
CA ALA A 148 12.19 -16.57 6.12
C ALA A 148 11.79 -16.98 4.67
N ARG A 149 11.63 -18.28 4.39
CA ARG A 149 11.35 -18.84 3.06
C ARG A 149 9.94 -19.43 3.00
N VAL A 150 9.03 -18.78 2.28
CA VAL A 150 7.81 -19.42 1.77
C VAL A 150 8.06 -19.85 0.32
N PRO A 151 8.13 -21.16 0.00
CA PRO A 151 8.15 -21.63 -1.39
C PRO A 151 6.89 -21.20 -2.13
N THR A 152 7.01 -20.95 -3.42
CA THR A 152 6.03 -20.25 -4.25
C THR A 152 4.62 -20.88 -4.24
N GLU A 153 3.61 -20.02 -4.31
CA GLU A 153 2.17 -20.32 -4.48
C GLU A 153 1.48 -21.12 -3.35
N ALA A 154 1.27 -20.44 -2.21
CA ALA A 154 0.18 -20.73 -1.30
C ALA A 154 -1.11 -20.04 -1.77
N ALA A 155 -2.10 -20.81 -2.23
CA ALA A 155 -3.40 -20.27 -2.67
C ALA A 155 -4.20 -19.66 -1.51
N SER A 156 -5.03 -18.65 -1.81
CA SER A 156 -5.87 -17.96 -0.82
C SER A 156 -6.82 -18.93 -0.08
N PRO A 157 -7.05 -18.77 1.23
CA PRO A 157 -8.03 -19.57 1.96
C PRO A 157 -9.48 -19.29 1.47
N PRO A 158 -10.39 -20.27 1.59
CA PRO A 158 -11.79 -20.10 1.23
C PRO A 158 -12.48 -19.13 2.20
N ARG A 159 -13.32 -18.23 1.66
CA ARG A 159 -14.09 -17.27 2.45
C ARG A 159 -15.42 -17.88 2.90
N THR A 160 -15.82 -17.58 4.13
CA THR A 160 -17.19 -17.73 4.63
C THR A 160 -17.86 -16.38 4.77
N GLU A 161 -19.16 -16.31 4.46
CA GLU A 161 -19.95 -15.06 4.44
C GLU A 161 -20.45 -14.67 5.85
N PRO A 162 -20.61 -13.37 6.16
CA PRO A 162 -21.32 -12.91 7.35
C PRO A 162 -22.83 -12.72 7.09
N ALA A 163 -23.66 -13.17 8.04
CA ALA A 163 -25.12 -13.04 8.02
C ALA A 163 -25.61 -11.63 8.43
N ALA A 164 -26.87 -11.30 8.11
CA ALA A 164 -27.48 -9.98 8.34
C ALA A 164 -28.74 -10.04 9.23
N THR A 165 -29.01 -8.98 10.04
CA THR A 165 -30.38 -8.51 10.44
C THR A 165 -30.43 -7.20 11.27
N VAL A 166 -31.00 -6.13 10.70
CA VAL A 166 -32.23 -5.35 11.09
C VAL A 166 -32.82 -5.62 12.52
N ALA A 167 -33.28 -4.69 13.41
CA ALA A 167 -33.52 -3.21 13.43
C ALA A 167 -33.89 -2.61 14.84
N ALA A 168 -33.77 -1.26 14.99
CA ALA A 168 -34.69 -0.25 15.65
C ALA A 168 -35.21 -0.43 17.14
N VAL A 169 -35.57 0.59 17.99
CA VAL A 169 -35.63 2.08 17.93
C VAL A 169 -35.91 2.76 19.32
N GLN A 170 -35.40 4.00 19.56
CA GLN A 170 -35.90 5.10 20.48
C GLN A 170 -35.82 5.02 22.06
N PRO A 171 -35.99 6.12 22.85
CA PRO A 171 -35.22 7.41 22.84
C PRO A 171 -35.03 8.16 24.21
N ARG A 172 -34.36 9.34 24.18
CA ARG A 172 -34.32 10.49 25.18
C ARG A 172 -33.31 10.41 26.36
N PRO A 173 -32.88 11.55 26.98
CA PRO A 173 -33.32 12.95 26.80
C PRO A 173 -32.23 14.01 26.47
N LYS A 174 -32.71 15.25 26.29
CA LYS A 174 -32.06 16.50 25.81
C LYS A 174 -30.79 16.98 26.54
N GLU A 175 -29.91 17.60 25.77
CA GLU A 175 -29.03 18.72 26.19
C GLU A 175 -29.17 19.88 25.16
N VAL A 176 -28.84 21.12 25.54
CA VAL A 176 -29.25 22.34 24.81
C VAL A 176 -28.26 22.73 23.71
N LEU A 177 -28.71 22.76 22.45
CA LEU A 177 -27.94 23.27 21.31
C LEU A 177 -28.19 24.78 21.06
N PRO A 178 -27.22 25.51 20.46
CA PRO A 178 -27.40 26.88 19.98
C PRO A 178 -28.37 26.94 18.78
N PRO A 179 -28.86 28.15 18.39
CA PRO A 179 -29.89 28.28 17.36
C PRO A 179 -29.51 27.64 16.03
N SER A 180 -30.49 26.99 15.43
CA SER A 180 -30.34 26.21 14.21
C SER A 180 -30.10 27.09 12.97
N PRO A 181 -29.53 26.53 11.88
CA PRO A 181 -29.45 27.22 10.60
C PRO A 181 -30.81 27.72 10.08
N VAL A 182 -31.91 27.06 10.48
CA VAL A 182 -33.28 27.48 10.15
C VAL A 182 -33.66 28.78 10.85
N GLU A 183 -33.27 28.97 12.11
CA GLU A 183 -33.53 30.21 12.87
C GLU A 183 -32.69 31.38 12.35
N VAL A 184 -31.43 31.13 11.96
CA VAL A 184 -30.58 32.12 11.27
C VAL A 184 -31.19 32.51 9.92
N THR A 185 -31.69 31.53 9.16
CA THR A 185 -32.35 31.77 7.86
C THR A 185 -33.68 32.53 8.02
N LEU A 186 -34.47 32.21 9.05
CA LEU A 186 -35.72 32.92 9.37
C LEU A 186 -35.46 34.37 9.80
N ALA A 187 -34.39 34.63 10.55
CA ALA A 187 -33.98 36.00 10.90
C ALA A 187 -33.57 36.80 9.65
N GLN A 188 -32.86 36.19 8.71
CA GLN A 188 -32.50 36.81 7.43
C GLN A 188 -33.73 37.06 6.53
N LEU A 189 -34.66 36.10 6.45
CA LEU A 189 -35.93 36.29 5.74
C LEU A 189 -36.78 37.42 6.34
N ALA A 190 -36.85 37.50 7.68
CA ALA A 190 -37.57 38.57 8.37
C ALA A 190 -36.99 39.95 8.07
N GLU A 191 -35.69 40.06 7.81
CA GLU A 191 -35.04 41.32 7.44
C GLU A 191 -35.28 41.70 5.98
N VAL A 192 -35.25 40.72 5.06
CA VAL A 192 -35.65 40.93 3.65
C VAL A 192 -37.12 41.39 3.56
N LEU A 193 -38.01 40.82 4.37
CA LEU A 193 -39.43 41.19 4.42
C LEU A 193 -39.72 42.56 5.06
N ARG A 194 -38.74 43.19 5.74
CA ARG A 194 -38.87 44.54 6.30
C ARG A 194 -38.41 45.66 5.36
N GLN A 195 -37.73 45.33 4.26
CA GLN A 195 -37.33 46.35 3.31
C GLN A 195 -38.58 46.93 2.59
N PRO A 196 -38.66 48.25 2.40
CA PRO A 196 -39.77 48.85 1.67
C PRO A 196 -39.79 48.30 0.24
N PRO A 197 -40.97 48.03 -0.34
CA PRO A 197 -41.05 47.46 -1.69
C PRO A 197 -40.41 48.42 -2.69
N GLY A 198 -39.39 47.93 -3.40
CA GLY A 198 -38.84 48.60 -4.57
C GLY A 198 -39.91 48.76 -5.67
N PRO A 199 -39.64 49.58 -6.70
CA PRO A 199 -40.60 49.86 -7.76
C PRO A 199 -41.13 48.55 -8.37
N SER A 200 -42.45 48.45 -8.49
CA SER A 200 -43.11 47.22 -8.94
C SER A 200 -42.69 46.88 -10.37
N LEU A 201 -41.93 45.79 -10.51
CA LEU A 201 -41.51 45.27 -11.80
C LEU A 201 -42.74 44.89 -12.63
N SER A 202 -42.78 45.37 -13.88
CA SER A 202 -43.82 45.01 -14.84
C SER A 202 -43.92 43.48 -14.98
N ALA A 203 -45.08 42.96 -15.37
CA ALA A 203 -45.24 41.51 -15.56
C ALA A 203 -44.15 40.95 -16.50
N ALA A 204 -43.93 41.62 -17.63
CA ALA A 204 -42.86 41.29 -18.57
C ALA A 204 -41.46 41.22 -17.93
N ARG A 205 -41.08 42.18 -17.07
CA ARG A 205 -39.75 42.16 -16.42
C ARG A 205 -39.65 41.10 -15.32
N ARG A 206 -40.77 40.71 -14.69
CA ARG A 206 -40.80 39.56 -13.76
C ARG A 206 -40.63 38.25 -14.51
N ASP A 207 -41.34 38.07 -15.62
CA ASP A 207 -41.23 36.87 -16.45
C ASP A 207 -39.81 36.72 -17.04
N GLU A 208 -39.21 37.82 -17.49
CA GLU A 208 -37.82 37.88 -17.96
C GLU A 208 -36.82 37.44 -16.87
N ILE A 209 -36.92 37.96 -15.65
CA ILE A 209 -36.05 37.57 -14.52
C ILE A 209 -36.27 36.09 -14.13
N VAL A 210 -37.51 35.61 -14.12
CA VAL A 210 -37.82 34.20 -13.85
C VAL A 210 -37.19 33.28 -14.92
N LEU A 211 -37.22 33.69 -16.19
CA LEU A 211 -36.56 32.96 -17.28
C LEU A 211 -35.03 33.03 -17.20
N GLU A 212 -34.44 34.18 -16.86
CA GLU A 212 -33.00 34.33 -16.64
C GLU A 212 -32.48 33.44 -15.50
N GLU A 213 -33.15 33.43 -14.35
CA GLU A 213 -32.76 32.58 -13.22
C GLU A 213 -33.04 31.09 -13.49
N ALA A 214 -34.11 30.76 -14.22
CA ALA A 214 -34.39 29.39 -14.64
C ALA A 214 -33.33 28.85 -15.60
N ASP A 215 -32.88 29.65 -16.58
CA ASP A 215 -31.79 29.23 -17.47
C ASP A 215 -30.45 29.17 -16.73
N ARG A 216 -30.15 30.12 -15.84
CA ARG A 216 -28.95 30.05 -14.97
C ARG A 216 -28.94 28.79 -14.10
N ALA A 217 -30.07 28.43 -13.50
CA ALA A 217 -30.22 27.20 -12.74
C ALA A 217 -30.08 25.95 -13.63
N LEU A 218 -30.68 25.95 -14.82
CA LEU A 218 -30.56 24.86 -15.79
C LEU A 218 -29.12 24.70 -16.31
N GLN A 219 -28.40 25.78 -16.56
CA GLN A 219 -26.98 25.76 -16.91
C GLN A 219 -26.13 25.23 -15.76
N ALA A 220 -26.38 25.64 -14.52
CA ALA A 220 -25.67 25.10 -13.36
C ALA A 220 -25.92 23.59 -13.16
N VAL A 221 -27.16 23.13 -13.37
CA VAL A 221 -27.50 21.70 -13.37
C VAL A 221 -26.82 20.98 -14.53
N ARG A 222 -26.84 21.53 -15.75
CA ARG A 222 -26.15 20.96 -16.93
C ARG A 222 -24.63 20.88 -16.72
N GLN A 223 -24.01 21.86 -16.08
CA GLN A 223 -22.59 21.82 -15.74
C GLN A 223 -22.28 20.76 -14.67
N ARG A 224 -23.13 20.61 -13.65
CA ARG A 224 -23.01 19.52 -12.65
C ARG A 224 -23.19 18.14 -13.29
N MET A 225 -24.20 17.98 -14.16
CA MET A 225 -24.43 16.77 -14.95
C MET A 225 -23.28 16.48 -15.92
N SER A 226 -22.68 17.50 -16.54
CA SER A 226 -21.53 17.36 -17.42
C SER A 226 -20.26 16.96 -16.67
N ARG A 227 -20.04 17.49 -15.46
CA ARG A 227 -18.94 17.06 -14.57
C ARG A 227 -19.15 15.61 -14.14
N ALA A 228 -20.37 15.25 -13.72
CA ALA A 228 -20.74 13.87 -13.41
C ALA A 228 -20.64 12.91 -14.63
N ALA A 229 -20.79 13.42 -15.85
CA ALA A 229 -20.62 12.65 -17.09
C ALA A 229 -19.15 12.48 -17.52
N THR A 230 -18.24 13.39 -17.15
CA THR A 230 -16.79 13.25 -17.37
C THR A 230 -16.11 12.73 -16.10
N GLY A 231 -16.19 11.42 -15.88
CA GLY A 231 -15.52 10.77 -14.74
C GLY A 231 -14.02 11.01 -14.65
N LEU A 232 -13.49 10.91 -13.43
CA LEU A 232 -12.08 11.10 -13.12
C LEU A 232 -11.22 10.06 -13.87
N THR A 233 -10.34 10.49 -14.78
CA THR A 233 -9.30 9.59 -15.31
C THR A 233 -7.98 9.80 -14.58
N LEU A 234 -7.44 8.71 -14.01
CA LEU A 234 -6.15 8.64 -13.33
C LEU A 234 -5.16 7.82 -14.17
N ALA A 235 -4.04 8.42 -14.59
CA ALA A 235 -2.90 7.66 -15.13
C ALA A 235 -2.07 7.05 -13.99
N ALA A 236 -1.86 5.74 -14.06
CA ALA A 236 -1.24 4.94 -13.01
C ALA A 236 0.19 4.52 -13.38
N GLY A 237 0.43 3.27 -13.70
CA GLY A 237 1.74 2.76 -14.10
C GLY A 237 1.63 1.42 -14.82
N PRO A 238 2.73 0.66 -14.93
CA PRO A 238 2.71 -0.68 -15.50
C PRO A 238 1.91 -1.63 -14.60
N ALA A 239 1.33 -2.67 -15.21
CA ALA A 239 0.50 -3.65 -14.50
C ALA A 239 1.29 -4.35 -13.37
N GLY A 240 0.67 -4.49 -12.19
CA GLY A 240 1.33 -5.07 -11.02
C GLY A 240 2.38 -4.17 -10.34
N GLY A 241 2.49 -2.91 -10.76
CA GLY A 241 3.26 -1.88 -10.06
C GLY A 241 2.44 -1.19 -8.96
N ALA A 242 3.13 -0.63 -7.96
CA ALA A 242 2.50 0.05 -6.82
C ALA A 242 1.49 1.14 -7.20
N TYR A 243 1.71 1.82 -8.33
CA TYR A 243 0.80 2.85 -8.87
C TYR A 243 -0.51 2.24 -9.39
N GLU A 244 -0.46 1.06 -10.00
CA GLU A 244 -1.65 0.36 -10.50
C GLU A 244 -2.44 -0.25 -9.34
N GLU A 245 -1.77 -0.82 -8.32
CA GLU A 245 -2.40 -1.25 -7.07
C GLU A 245 -3.18 -0.11 -6.37
N THR A 246 -2.53 1.05 -6.20
CA THR A 246 -3.15 2.22 -5.57
C THR A 246 -4.30 2.76 -6.43
N ALA A 247 -4.13 2.87 -7.75
CA ALA A 247 -5.19 3.33 -8.65
C ALA A 247 -6.39 2.38 -8.68
N GLY A 248 -6.17 1.06 -8.64
CA GLY A 248 -7.23 0.05 -8.53
C GLY A 248 -7.98 0.11 -7.20
N ALA A 249 -7.28 0.38 -6.09
CA ALA A 249 -7.92 0.59 -4.80
C ALA A 249 -8.75 1.89 -4.74
N LEU A 250 -8.29 2.97 -5.38
CA LEU A 250 -9.07 4.20 -5.55
C LEU A 250 -10.28 3.99 -6.46
N ALA A 251 -10.15 3.20 -7.52
CA ALA A 251 -11.28 2.82 -8.39
C ALA A 251 -12.34 2.01 -7.63
N ALA A 252 -11.92 1.12 -6.71
CA ALA A 252 -12.85 0.38 -5.85
C ALA A 252 -13.60 1.30 -4.87
N ARG A 253 -12.91 2.28 -4.25
CA ARG A 253 -13.56 3.33 -3.43
C ARG A 253 -14.51 4.19 -4.26
N ALA A 254 -14.13 4.56 -5.49
CA ALA A 254 -14.98 5.32 -6.39
C ALA A 254 -16.25 4.55 -6.78
N GLY A 255 -16.13 3.26 -7.08
CA GLY A 255 -17.28 2.37 -7.31
C GLY A 255 -18.23 2.30 -6.10
N ALA A 256 -17.69 2.16 -4.89
CA ALA A 256 -18.50 2.18 -3.66
C ALA A 256 -19.19 3.54 -3.42
N ALA A 257 -18.58 4.64 -3.87
CA ALA A 257 -19.13 5.99 -3.82
C ALA A 257 -20.03 6.37 -5.02
N ASN A 258 -20.26 5.45 -5.97
CA ASN A 258 -20.94 5.70 -7.25
C ASN A 258 -20.31 6.84 -8.10
N LEU A 259 -19.00 7.04 -7.99
CA LEU A 259 -18.25 8.01 -8.78
C LEU A 259 -17.69 7.37 -10.06
N ALA A 260 -17.88 8.04 -11.20
CA ALA A 260 -17.29 7.63 -12.46
C ALA A 260 -15.77 7.81 -12.40
N PHE A 261 -15.02 6.71 -12.45
CA PHE A 261 -13.56 6.69 -12.30
C PHE A 261 -12.93 5.70 -13.28
N ARG A 262 -11.84 6.10 -13.93
CA ARG A 262 -11.12 5.29 -14.92
C ARG A 262 -9.62 5.30 -14.63
N VAL A 263 -9.04 4.12 -14.46
CA VAL A 263 -7.59 3.93 -14.42
C VAL A 263 -7.07 3.80 -15.86
N LEU A 264 -5.95 4.45 -16.15
CA LEU A 264 -5.19 4.29 -17.37
C LEU A 264 -3.78 3.77 -17.03
N SER A 265 -3.45 2.56 -17.47
CA SER A 265 -2.09 2.02 -17.38
C SER A 265 -1.12 2.84 -18.24
N SER A 266 0.15 2.90 -17.84
CA SER A 266 1.18 3.68 -18.53
C SER A 266 2.58 3.14 -18.26
N GLU A 267 3.60 3.70 -18.92
CA GLU A 267 5.02 3.44 -18.62
C GLU A 267 5.51 4.10 -17.31
N GLY A 268 4.61 4.69 -16.51
CA GLY A 268 4.92 5.39 -15.25
C GLY A 268 5.13 6.89 -15.40
N SER A 269 5.83 7.50 -14.43
CA SER A 269 5.98 8.95 -14.21
C SER A 269 6.19 9.80 -15.48
N LEU A 270 7.12 9.44 -16.37
CA LEU A 270 7.38 10.22 -17.59
C LEU A 270 6.23 10.15 -18.61
N GLY A 271 5.57 8.99 -18.74
CA GLY A 271 4.38 8.82 -19.58
C GLY A 271 3.19 9.59 -19.02
N ASN A 272 3.01 9.54 -17.70
CA ASN A 272 1.97 10.24 -16.95
C ASN A 272 2.04 11.76 -17.10
N VAL A 273 3.25 12.31 -17.00
CA VAL A 273 3.51 13.74 -17.24
C VAL A 273 3.20 14.15 -18.69
N ARG A 274 3.36 13.26 -19.68
CA ARG A 274 2.89 13.52 -21.06
C ARG A 274 1.36 13.47 -21.16
N LEU A 275 0.73 12.42 -20.62
CA LEU A 275 -0.72 12.25 -20.61
C LEU A 275 -1.47 13.43 -19.96
N LEU A 276 -0.88 14.06 -18.93
CA LEU A 276 -1.40 15.29 -18.33
C LEU A 276 -1.28 16.49 -19.27
N ARG A 277 -0.11 16.73 -19.87
CA ARG A 277 0.15 17.79 -20.87
C ARG A 277 -0.81 17.69 -22.06
N ASP A 278 -0.97 16.48 -22.58
CA ASP A 278 -1.79 16.17 -23.76
C ASP A 278 -3.29 16.11 -23.42
N ARG A 279 -3.67 16.42 -22.17
CA ARG A 279 -5.05 16.47 -21.66
C ARG A 279 -5.81 15.13 -21.72
N GLY A 280 -5.10 14.01 -21.88
CA GLY A 280 -5.68 12.66 -21.95
C GLY A 280 -6.19 12.12 -20.62
N VAL A 281 -5.72 12.66 -19.49
CA VAL A 281 -6.15 12.33 -18.11
C VAL A 281 -6.33 13.60 -17.27
N GLN A 282 -7.09 13.54 -16.17
CA GLN A 282 -7.23 14.65 -15.22
C GLN A 282 -6.22 14.57 -14.08
N PHE A 283 -5.85 13.35 -13.69
CA PHE A 283 -4.91 13.08 -12.61
C PHE A 283 -3.86 12.07 -13.06
N ALA A 284 -2.69 12.09 -12.41
CA ALA A 284 -1.70 11.04 -12.57
C ALA A 284 -0.89 10.81 -11.30
N LEU A 285 -0.28 9.63 -11.20
CA LEU A 285 0.73 9.32 -10.19
C LEU A 285 2.12 9.63 -10.76
N VAL A 286 2.89 10.50 -10.11
CA VAL A 286 4.21 10.93 -10.60
C VAL A 286 5.14 11.14 -9.42
N GLN A 287 6.38 10.66 -9.51
CA GLN A 287 7.39 10.94 -8.50
C GLN A 287 7.73 12.44 -8.44
N ASN A 288 7.98 12.93 -7.23
CA ASN A 288 8.29 14.32 -6.94
C ASN A 288 9.52 14.87 -7.70
N ASP A 289 10.58 14.09 -7.88
CA ASP A 289 11.80 14.46 -8.62
C ASP A 289 11.54 14.69 -10.12
N LEU A 290 10.76 13.81 -10.75
CA LEU A 290 10.33 13.94 -12.13
C LEU A 290 9.27 15.03 -12.31
N ALA A 291 8.38 15.23 -11.33
CA ALA A 291 7.45 16.35 -11.32
C ALA A 291 8.16 17.70 -11.24
N ARG A 292 9.18 17.83 -10.36
CA ARG A 292 10.08 18.99 -10.26
C ARG A 292 10.78 19.27 -11.58
N SER A 293 11.38 18.23 -12.16
CA SER A 293 12.06 18.31 -13.46
C SER A 293 11.11 18.71 -14.59
N ALA A 294 9.85 18.25 -14.56
CA ALA A 294 8.83 18.61 -15.53
C ALA A 294 8.41 20.08 -15.42
N VAL A 295 8.17 20.59 -14.20
CA VAL A 295 7.82 22.01 -13.98
C VAL A 295 8.98 22.93 -14.39
N ALA A 296 10.22 22.60 -14.01
CA ALA A 296 11.41 23.39 -14.33
C ALA A 296 11.85 23.28 -15.81
N GLY A 297 11.43 22.23 -16.53
CA GLY A 297 11.92 21.96 -17.88
C GLY A 297 13.37 21.45 -17.89
N HIS A 298 13.76 20.63 -16.91
CA HIS A 298 15.10 20.04 -16.79
C HIS A 298 15.18 18.63 -17.38
N GLY A 299 16.40 18.20 -17.72
CA GLY A 299 16.68 16.84 -18.21
C GLY A 299 15.83 16.46 -19.42
N ARG A 300 15.01 15.41 -19.31
CA ARG A 300 14.11 14.93 -20.38
C ARG A 300 12.98 15.92 -20.74
N PHE A 301 12.83 17.03 -19.99
CA PHE A 301 11.86 18.10 -20.24
C PHE A 301 12.50 19.40 -20.76
N ALA A 302 13.80 19.38 -21.12
CA ALA A 302 14.53 20.51 -21.69
C ALA A 302 13.77 21.17 -22.86
N GLY A 303 13.61 22.49 -22.80
CA GLY A 303 12.88 23.28 -23.80
C GLY A 303 11.36 23.14 -23.76
N ALA A 304 10.78 22.32 -22.88
CA ALA A 304 9.34 22.12 -22.75
C ALA A 304 8.90 21.97 -21.27
N PRO A 305 9.02 23.03 -20.44
CA PRO A 305 8.54 23.02 -19.06
C PRO A 305 7.00 22.85 -18.98
N GLN A 306 6.53 22.24 -17.89
CA GLN A 306 5.11 22.06 -17.55
C GLN A 306 4.70 22.96 -16.38
N THR A 307 4.70 24.28 -16.61
CA THR A 307 4.37 25.28 -15.57
C THR A 307 2.94 25.16 -15.03
N GLY A 308 2.05 24.44 -15.71
CA GLY A 308 0.69 24.13 -15.24
C GLY A 308 0.54 22.83 -14.42
N LEU A 309 1.61 22.06 -14.19
CA LEU A 309 1.55 20.86 -13.34
C LEU A 309 1.37 21.25 -11.86
N ARG A 310 0.46 20.57 -11.15
CA ARG A 310 0.10 20.88 -9.76
C ARG A 310 0.07 19.64 -8.87
N ALA A 311 0.55 19.76 -7.63
CA ALA A 311 0.37 18.73 -6.61
C ALA A 311 -1.06 18.73 -6.03
N VAL A 312 -1.59 17.54 -5.78
CA VAL A 312 -2.86 17.30 -5.07
C VAL A 312 -2.59 16.69 -3.70
N ALA A 313 -1.72 15.69 -3.63
CA ALA A 313 -1.25 15.08 -2.39
C ALA A 313 0.05 14.30 -2.62
N SER A 314 0.91 14.27 -1.61
CA SER A 314 1.87 13.19 -1.40
C SER A 314 1.14 11.92 -0.96
N LEU A 315 1.61 10.76 -1.41
CA LEU A 315 0.94 9.48 -1.18
C LEU A 315 1.78 8.52 -0.33
N PHE A 316 3.01 8.22 -0.76
CA PHE A 316 3.91 7.29 -0.08
C PHE A 316 5.35 7.46 -0.57
N PRO A 317 6.36 7.06 0.23
CA PRO A 317 7.75 7.06 -0.19
C PRO A 317 8.00 5.89 -1.14
N GLU A 318 8.84 6.12 -2.13
CA GLU A 318 9.36 5.13 -3.07
C GLU A 318 10.87 5.04 -2.86
N ALA A 319 11.29 4.10 -2.01
CA ALA A 319 12.68 3.93 -1.61
C ALA A 319 13.53 3.46 -2.79
N VAL A 320 14.71 4.05 -2.96
CA VAL A 320 15.70 3.57 -3.92
C VAL A 320 16.42 2.38 -3.31
N HIS A 321 16.17 1.20 -3.85
CA HIS A 321 16.87 -0.03 -3.49
C HIS A 321 18.04 -0.20 -4.46
N LEU A 322 19.27 -0.25 -3.93
CA LEU A 322 20.42 -0.81 -4.66
C LEU A 322 20.68 -2.20 -4.08
N ILE A 323 20.41 -3.23 -4.87
CA ILE A 323 20.53 -4.64 -4.46
C ILE A 323 21.65 -5.27 -5.25
N ALA A 324 22.65 -5.83 -4.55
CA ALA A 324 23.82 -6.47 -5.14
C ALA A 324 23.91 -7.96 -4.77
N ARG A 325 24.65 -8.74 -5.56
CA ARG A 325 25.08 -10.09 -5.17
C ARG A 325 26.29 -9.98 -4.23
N PRO A 326 26.40 -10.78 -3.14
CA PRO A 326 27.59 -10.77 -2.28
C PRO A 326 28.90 -11.02 -3.07
N GLN A 327 28.86 -11.89 -4.08
CA GLN A 327 30.01 -12.23 -4.92
C GLN A 327 30.46 -11.09 -5.86
N SER A 328 29.70 -10.00 -5.96
CA SER A 328 30.05 -8.84 -6.79
C SER A 328 31.06 -7.90 -6.12
N GLY A 329 31.22 -7.99 -4.79
CA GLY A 329 32.05 -7.08 -4.00
C GLY A 329 31.53 -5.63 -3.94
N ILE A 330 30.25 -5.40 -4.23
CA ILE A 330 29.62 -4.07 -4.18
C ILE A 330 29.13 -3.79 -2.76
N ALA A 331 29.88 -2.98 -2.01
CA ALA A 331 29.50 -2.53 -0.66
C ALA A 331 29.03 -1.06 -0.63
N SER A 332 29.27 -0.32 -1.71
CA SER A 332 28.91 1.09 -1.88
C SER A 332 28.56 1.40 -3.35
N VAL A 333 27.92 2.56 -3.59
CA VAL A 333 27.68 3.08 -4.94
C VAL A 333 28.99 3.21 -5.75
N ALA A 334 30.12 3.49 -5.10
CA ALA A 334 31.41 3.67 -5.77
C ALA A 334 31.90 2.39 -6.48
N ASP A 335 31.51 1.22 -5.97
CA ASP A 335 31.94 -0.11 -6.43
C ASP A 335 31.22 -0.59 -7.70
N LEU A 336 30.20 0.17 -8.15
CA LEU A 336 29.46 -0.11 -9.38
C LEU A 336 30.30 0.06 -10.66
N ARG A 337 31.45 0.74 -10.58
CA ARG A 337 32.39 0.85 -11.71
C ARG A 337 32.84 -0.54 -12.18
N GLY A 338 32.76 -0.77 -13.49
CA GLY A 338 33.06 -2.05 -14.14
C GLY A 338 32.06 -3.18 -13.85
N LYS A 339 30.90 -2.91 -13.24
CA LYS A 339 29.87 -3.92 -12.94
C LYS A 339 28.78 -3.95 -14.00
N ARG A 340 28.04 -5.05 -14.07
CA ARG A 340 26.79 -5.16 -14.85
C ARG A 340 25.63 -4.72 -13.95
N VAL A 341 25.04 -3.57 -14.22
CA VAL A 341 24.02 -2.96 -13.33
C VAL A 341 22.73 -2.73 -14.11
N ASN A 342 21.62 -3.25 -13.60
CA ASN A 342 20.32 -2.87 -14.14
C ASN A 342 19.87 -1.53 -13.53
N LEU A 343 19.75 -0.50 -14.36
CA LEU A 343 19.35 0.85 -13.97
C LEU A 343 17.84 1.06 -14.07
N GLY A 344 17.09 0.06 -14.53
CA GLY A 344 15.63 0.11 -14.71
C GLY A 344 15.20 0.62 -16.09
N PRO A 345 13.91 0.48 -16.46
CA PRO A 345 13.41 0.77 -17.79
C PRO A 345 13.65 2.21 -18.25
N GLU A 346 13.85 2.40 -19.56
CA GLU A 346 14.00 3.74 -20.13
C GLU A 346 12.77 4.61 -19.88
N GLY A 347 12.99 5.84 -19.40
CA GLY A 347 11.92 6.76 -19.01
C GLY A 347 11.26 6.48 -17.64
N SER A 348 11.65 5.42 -16.93
CA SER A 348 11.17 5.14 -15.59
C SER A 348 11.81 6.04 -14.52
N GLY A 349 11.12 6.16 -13.37
CA GLY A 349 11.67 6.74 -12.15
C GLY A 349 12.97 6.11 -11.70
N THR A 350 12.98 4.78 -11.62
CA THR A 350 14.18 4.00 -11.24
C THR A 350 15.40 4.40 -12.09
N ARG A 351 15.22 4.58 -13.40
CA ARG A 351 16.29 5.02 -14.31
C ARG A 351 16.75 6.45 -14.03
N ALA A 352 15.84 7.37 -13.70
CA ALA A 352 16.19 8.73 -13.29
C ALA A 352 16.97 8.74 -11.98
N ASN A 353 16.48 8.06 -10.94
CA ASN A 353 17.11 8.01 -9.62
C ASN A 353 18.47 7.32 -9.65
N ALA A 354 18.58 6.16 -10.33
CA ALA A 354 19.84 5.45 -10.51
C ALA A 354 20.87 6.33 -11.23
N THR A 355 20.47 7.06 -12.28
CA THR A 355 21.38 7.94 -13.02
C THR A 355 21.85 9.12 -12.16
N ALA A 356 20.94 9.79 -11.43
CA ALA A 356 21.31 10.87 -10.50
C ALA A 356 22.27 10.41 -9.38
N ILE A 357 22.09 9.18 -8.87
CA ILE A 357 22.98 8.57 -7.86
C ILE A 357 24.36 8.26 -8.45
N LEU A 358 24.43 7.74 -9.68
CA LEU A 358 25.70 7.55 -10.37
C LEU A 358 26.42 8.89 -10.63
N GLU A 359 25.71 9.92 -11.10
CA GLU A 359 26.23 11.27 -11.32
C GLU A 359 26.77 11.91 -10.02
N ALA A 360 26.01 11.83 -8.92
CA ALA A 360 26.44 12.32 -7.61
C ALA A 360 27.72 11.62 -7.09
N HIS A 361 27.92 10.35 -7.44
CA HIS A 361 29.13 9.58 -7.15
C HIS A 361 30.22 9.64 -8.25
N ARG A 362 30.04 10.52 -9.25
CA ARG A 362 30.94 10.72 -10.40
C ARG A 362 31.22 9.42 -11.17
N ILE A 363 30.17 8.64 -11.41
CA ILE A 363 30.18 7.42 -12.21
C ILE A 363 29.42 7.70 -13.49
N GLU A 364 30.14 7.80 -14.60
CA GLU A 364 29.50 7.81 -15.92
C GLU A 364 28.80 6.47 -16.18
N VAL A 365 27.66 6.49 -16.86
CA VAL A 365 26.97 5.25 -17.28
C VAL A 365 27.89 4.36 -18.15
N ALA A 366 28.78 4.99 -18.93
CA ALA A 366 29.80 4.30 -19.73
C ALA A 366 30.95 3.67 -18.90
N ALA A 367 31.03 3.93 -17.59
CA ALA A 367 31.96 3.25 -16.68
C ALA A 367 31.37 1.94 -16.11
N LEU A 368 30.14 1.58 -16.49
CA LEU A 368 29.53 0.27 -16.21
C LEU A 368 29.85 -0.71 -17.35
N THR A 369 30.01 -1.99 -17.03
CA THR A 369 30.18 -3.05 -18.05
C THR A 369 28.87 -3.35 -18.78
N GLU A 370 27.74 -3.21 -18.07
CA GLU A 370 26.40 -3.25 -18.65
C GLU A 370 25.52 -2.24 -17.90
N ALA A 371 24.73 -1.47 -18.65
CA ALA A 371 23.71 -0.56 -18.12
C ALA A 371 22.32 -1.07 -18.56
N GLY A 372 21.80 -2.06 -17.84
CA GLY A 372 20.58 -2.77 -18.21
C GLY A 372 19.30 -1.95 -17.99
N ALA A 373 18.31 -2.13 -18.85
CA ALA A 373 17.00 -1.46 -18.79
C ALA A 373 15.82 -2.43 -18.60
N ARG A 374 16.07 -3.57 -17.92
CA ARG A 374 15.05 -4.60 -17.62
C ARG A 374 14.05 -4.07 -16.58
N GLN A 375 12.81 -4.57 -16.64
CA GLN A 375 11.81 -4.38 -15.58
C GLN A 375 12.29 -5.04 -14.27
N VAL A 376 11.78 -4.60 -13.12
CA VAL A 376 12.26 -5.10 -11.80
C VAL A 376 12.14 -6.63 -11.65
N PRO A 377 11.06 -7.32 -12.10
CA PRO A 377 10.99 -8.78 -12.05
C PRO A 377 12.08 -9.47 -12.89
N ASP A 378 12.32 -8.99 -14.11
CA ASP A 378 13.34 -9.55 -15.01
C ASP A 378 14.75 -9.25 -14.52
N ALA A 379 14.97 -8.06 -13.94
CA ALA A 379 16.22 -7.69 -13.29
C ALA A 379 16.50 -8.55 -12.05
N ALA A 380 15.46 -8.84 -11.25
CA ALA A 380 15.57 -9.74 -10.10
C ALA A 380 15.90 -11.18 -10.54
N ALA A 381 15.30 -11.66 -11.62
CA ALA A 381 15.63 -12.97 -12.21
C ALA A 381 17.07 -13.01 -12.74
N ALA A 382 17.50 -11.98 -13.49
CA ALA A 382 18.87 -11.85 -13.99
C ALA A 382 19.91 -11.74 -12.85
N LEU A 383 19.56 -11.07 -11.74
CA LEU A 383 20.40 -11.02 -10.54
C LEU A 383 20.49 -12.40 -9.87
N ALA A 384 19.38 -13.12 -9.73
CA ALA A 384 19.36 -14.49 -9.19
C ALA A 384 20.18 -15.47 -10.05
N ALA A 385 20.11 -15.35 -11.38
CA ALA A 385 20.91 -16.11 -12.34
C ALA A 385 22.39 -15.68 -12.40
N GLY A 386 22.75 -14.53 -11.83
CA GLY A 386 24.10 -13.98 -11.88
C GLY A 386 24.51 -13.31 -13.20
N GLU A 387 23.54 -13.05 -14.08
CA GLU A 387 23.68 -12.32 -15.34
C GLU A 387 23.99 -10.83 -15.13
N ILE A 388 23.57 -10.28 -13.99
CA ILE A 388 23.95 -8.94 -13.53
C ILE A 388 24.53 -8.99 -12.11
N ASP A 389 25.21 -7.92 -11.71
CA ASP A 389 25.92 -7.81 -10.43
C ASP A 389 25.14 -7.02 -9.38
N ALA A 390 24.39 -6.01 -9.84
CA ALA A 390 23.44 -5.25 -9.05
C ALA A 390 22.22 -4.78 -9.87
N LEU A 391 21.14 -4.43 -9.17
CA LEU A 391 19.99 -3.73 -9.74
C LEU A 391 19.60 -2.52 -8.88
N PHE A 392 19.10 -1.48 -9.52
CA PHE A 392 18.31 -0.43 -8.89
C PHE A 392 16.81 -0.74 -9.01
N ALA A 393 16.05 -0.40 -7.98
CA ALA A 393 14.58 -0.37 -8.00
C ALA A 393 14.07 0.75 -7.07
N THR A 394 13.41 1.76 -7.64
CA THR A 394 12.70 2.79 -6.85
C THR A 394 11.25 2.36 -6.66
N ILE A 395 10.88 1.99 -5.44
CA ILE A 395 9.59 1.37 -5.12
C ILE A 395 9.27 1.48 -3.62
N HIS A 396 7.99 1.52 -3.26
CA HIS A 396 7.56 1.57 -1.87
C HIS A 396 8.02 0.33 -1.07
N PRO A 397 8.66 0.50 0.10
CA PRO A 397 9.08 -0.62 0.94
C PRO A 397 7.92 -1.15 1.81
N PRO A 398 7.80 -2.49 1.97
CA PRO A 398 8.59 -3.51 1.31
C PRO A 398 7.98 -3.87 -0.06
N ALA A 399 8.82 -4.04 -1.06
CA ALA A 399 8.37 -4.52 -2.36
C ALA A 399 8.30 -6.04 -2.37
N SER A 400 7.10 -6.63 -2.48
CA SER A 400 6.89 -8.09 -2.41
C SER A 400 7.73 -8.90 -3.42
N MET A 401 8.09 -8.30 -4.57
CA MET A 401 9.00 -8.90 -5.54
C MET A 401 10.46 -8.93 -5.07
N LEU A 402 10.92 -7.89 -4.39
CA LEU A 402 12.27 -7.82 -3.79
C LEU A 402 12.36 -8.69 -2.53
N GLN A 403 11.25 -8.86 -1.79
CA GLN A 403 11.16 -9.84 -0.71
C GLN A 403 11.28 -11.28 -1.24
N ARG A 404 10.60 -11.63 -2.33
CA ARG A 404 10.78 -12.94 -2.98
C ARG A 404 12.21 -13.17 -3.47
N LEU A 405 12.85 -12.14 -4.05
CA LEU A 405 14.26 -12.18 -4.45
C LEU A 405 15.17 -12.46 -3.23
N ALA A 406 15.04 -11.69 -2.15
CA ALA A 406 15.86 -11.85 -0.95
C ALA A 406 15.61 -13.19 -0.22
N ALA A 407 14.39 -13.74 -0.30
CA ALA A 407 14.06 -15.04 0.27
C ALA A 407 14.60 -16.22 -0.56
N SER A 408 14.69 -16.09 -1.90
CA SER A 408 15.18 -17.15 -2.78
C SER A 408 16.70 -17.10 -3.02
N THR A 409 17.27 -15.89 -2.99
CA THR A 409 18.64 -15.59 -3.42
C THR A 409 19.33 -14.75 -2.36
N ARG A 410 20.55 -15.13 -1.95
CA ARG A 410 21.35 -14.29 -1.06
C ARG A 410 21.76 -13.00 -1.80
N VAL A 411 21.22 -11.88 -1.35
CA VAL A 411 21.49 -10.54 -1.87
C VAL A 411 21.80 -9.57 -0.72
N GLU A 412 22.45 -8.46 -1.03
CA GLU A 412 22.80 -7.41 -0.08
C GLU A 412 22.18 -6.08 -0.51
N LEU A 413 21.58 -5.36 0.44
CA LEU A 413 21.07 -4.00 0.25
C LEU A 413 22.22 -3.02 0.51
N VAL A 414 22.67 -2.37 -0.54
CA VAL A 414 23.78 -1.42 -0.51
C VAL A 414 23.25 -0.07 -0.01
N PRO A 415 23.80 0.50 1.08
CA PRO A 415 23.37 1.80 1.59
C PRO A 415 23.60 2.94 0.58
N ILE A 416 22.69 3.90 0.56
CA ILE A 416 22.77 5.11 -0.29
C ILE A 416 22.66 6.34 0.62
N GLY A 417 23.79 6.99 0.90
CA GLY A 417 23.79 8.20 1.71
C GLY A 417 23.19 9.41 0.97
N PRO A 418 22.58 10.38 1.69
CA PRO A 418 22.21 11.65 1.10
C PRO A 418 23.46 12.44 0.68
N SER A 419 23.33 13.21 -0.40
CA SER A 419 24.29 14.26 -0.77
C SER A 419 23.52 15.50 -1.21
N PRO A 420 24.10 16.72 -1.14
CA PRO A 420 23.40 17.95 -1.51
C PRO A 420 22.79 17.89 -2.91
N GLY A 421 23.55 17.41 -3.91
CA GLY A 421 23.06 17.26 -5.28
C GLY A 421 21.90 16.27 -5.42
N LEU A 422 21.83 15.22 -4.59
CA LEU A 422 20.70 14.28 -4.59
C LEU A 422 19.46 14.89 -3.93
N VAL A 423 19.63 15.63 -2.83
CA VAL A 423 18.52 16.35 -2.17
C VAL A 423 17.94 17.43 -3.09
N GLU A 424 18.79 18.12 -3.87
CA GLU A 424 18.36 19.12 -4.87
C GLU A 424 17.50 18.55 -6.01
N THR A 425 17.61 17.24 -6.33
CA THR A 425 16.69 16.57 -7.26
C THR A 425 15.29 16.39 -6.71
N GLY A 426 15.10 16.50 -5.39
CA GLY A 426 13.85 16.21 -4.69
C GLY A 426 13.84 14.87 -3.96
N LEU A 427 14.91 14.07 -4.02
CA LEU A 427 15.03 12.87 -3.20
C LEU A 427 15.17 13.24 -1.72
N VAL A 428 14.43 12.54 -0.87
CA VAL A 428 14.49 12.71 0.60
C VAL A 428 15.29 11.57 1.24
N PRO A 429 15.97 11.79 2.38
CA PRO A 429 16.49 10.69 3.21
C PRO A 429 15.39 9.70 3.61
N LEU A 430 15.74 8.42 3.65
CA LEU A 430 14.86 7.35 4.16
C LEU A 430 15.71 6.23 4.78
N THR A 431 15.21 5.55 5.79
CA THR A 431 15.80 4.33 6.34
C THR A 431 14.88 3.15 6.08
N LEU A 432 15.37 2.12 5.39
CA LEU A 432 14.68 0.83 5.30
C LEU A 432 14.72 0.16 6.69
N PRO A 433 13.57 -0.14 7.32
CA PRO A 433 13.54 -0.80 8.63
C PRO A 433 14.25 -2.15 8.61
N ALA A 434 14.85 -2.56 9.73
CA ALA A 434 15.44 -3.89 9.90
C ALA A 434 14.43 -4.99 9.56
N ARG A 435 14.86 -6.12 9.00
CA ARG A 435 13.98 -7.25 8.64
C ARG A 435 12.86 -6.92 7.63
N SER A 436 12.95 -5.82 6.88
CA SER A 436 12.05 -5.57 5.73
C SER A 436 12.26 -6.59 4.61
N TYR A 437 13.48 -7.12 4.51
CA TYR A 437 13.89 -8.13 3.54
C TYR A 437 14.63 -9.29 4.23
N ALA A 438 14.51 -10.51 3.68
CA ALA A 438 15.20 -11.68 4.22
C ALA A 438 16.73 -11.48 4.18
N GLY A 439 17.43 -11.85 5.25
CA GLY A 439 18.88 -11.65 5.40
C GLY A 439 19.31 -10.24 5.83
N GLN A 440 18.41 -9.24 5.81
CA GLN A 440 18.69 -7.87 6.24
C GLN A 440 18.34 -7.67 7.72
N SER A 441 19.29 -7.90 8.62
CA SER A 441 19.08 -7.82 10.09
C SER A 441 19.16 -6.42 10.69
N THR A 442 19.79 -5.46 10.01
CA THR A 442 19.95 -4.07 10.45
C THR A 442 19.19 -3.10 9.55
N PRO A 443 18.80 -1.90 10.03
CA PRO A 443 18.27 -0.86 9.15
C PRO A 443 19.28 -0.47 8.07
N VAL A 444 18.81 -0.04 6.89
CA VAL A 444 19.67 0.38 5.77
C VAL A 444 19.29 1.80 5.34
N PRO A 445 20.20 2.79 5.49
CA PRO A 445 19.93 4.15 5.03
C PRO A 445 19.97 4.22 3.49
N THR A 446 19.00 4.93 2.94
CA THR A 446 18.85 5.16 1.50
C THR A 446 18.22 6.54 1.24
N LEU A 447 17.79 6.77 0.00
CA LEU A 447 16.95 7.88 -0.43
C LEU A 447 15.60 7.37 -0.91
N ALA A 448 14.58 8.22 -0.85
CA ALA A 448 13.28 7.98 -1.47
C ALA A 448 12.91 9.11 -2.44
N ALA A 449 12.30 8.72 -3.56
CA ALA A 449 11.37 9.60 -4.25
C ALA A 449 10.03 9.58 -3.50
N THR A 450 9.15 10.52 -3.79
CA THR A 450 7.80 10.55 -3.22
C THR A 450 6.77 10.41 -4.31
N ALA A 451 5.89 9.40 -4.21
CA ALA A 451 4.75 9.26 -5.11
C ALA A 451 3.76 10.40 -4.88
N LEU A 452 3.56 11.27 -5.87
CA LEU A 452 2.58 12.36 -5.81
C LEU A 452 1.35 12.04 -6.66
N MET A 453 0.17 12.30 -6.10
CA MET A 453 -1.03 12.59 -6.89
C MET A 453 -0.87 13.99 -7.48
N VAL A 454 -0.82 14.09 -8.81
CA VAL A 454 -0.67 15.35 -9.54
C VAL A 454 -1.79 15.57 -10.54
N THR A 455 -2.02 16.83 -10.90
CA THR A 455 -3.07 17.28 -11.81
C THR A 455 -2.60 18.50 -12.61
N ARG A 456 -3.49 19.09 -13.44
CA ARG A 456 -3.26 20.40 -14.07
C ARG A 456 -3.93 21.50 -13.25
N ASP A 457 -3.44 22.72 -13.41
CA ASP A 457 -4.04 23.95 -12.88
C ASP A 457 -5.45 24.29 -13.41
N ASP A 458 -5.90 23.65 -14.49
CA ASP A 458 -7.25 23.82 -15.05
C ASP A 458 -8.28 22.74 -14.64
N VAL A 459 -7.89 21.78 -13.78
CA VAL A 459 -8.81 20.77 -13.27
C VAL A 459 -9.67 21.38 -12.15
N SER A 460 -10.98 21.42 -12.35
CA SER A 460 -11.89 22.12 -11.44
C SER A 460 -11.82 21.58 -10.00
N ASP A 461 -11.90 22.50 -9.03
CA ASP A 461 -11.99 22.26 -7.59
C ASP A 461 -12.84 21.06 -7.17
N ALA A 462 -13.99 20.84 -7.82
CA ALA A 462 -14.88 19.72 -7.54
C ALA A 462 -14.20 18.36 -7.76
N HIS A 463 -13.49 18.17 -8.88
CA HIS A 463 -12.74 16.94 -9.16
C HIS A 463 -11.54 16.78 -8.22
N VAL A 464 -10.93 17.88 -7.78
CA VAL A 464 -9.83 17.87 -6.79
C VAL A 464 -10.35 17.44 -5.42
N ASP A 465 -11.49 17.96 -4.98
CA ASP A 465 -12.18 17.53 -3.75
C ASP A 465 -12.66 16.07 -3.82
N GLU A 466 -13.16 15.61 -4.97
CA GLU A 466 -13.52 14.21 -5.19
C GLU A 466 -12.30 13.30 -5.07
N MET A 467 -11.17 13.64 -5.69
CA MET A 467 -9.92 12.88 -5.58
C MET A 467 -9.38 12.86 -4.14
N LEU A 468 -9.36 14.01 -3.45
CA LEU A 468 -8.96 14.10 -2.05
C LEU A 468 -9.91 13.31 -1.14
N GLY A 469 -11.19 13.26 -1.49
CA GLY A 469 -12.16 12.41 -0.82
C GLY A 469 -11.91 10.92 -1.03
N LEU A 470 -11.52 10.49 -2.23
CA LEU A 470 -11.13 9.09 -2.49
C LEU A 470 -9.85 8.69 -1.75
N LEU A 471 -8.92 9.63 -1.55
CA LEU A 471 -7.69 9.43 -0.80
C LEU A 471 -7.96 9.34 0.71
N PHE A 472 -8.59 10.35 1.30
CA PHE A 472 -8.59 10.58 2.74
C PHE A 472 -9.93 10.34 3.45
N ASP A 473 -11.06 10.34 2.75
CA ASP A 473 -12.36 10.10 3.39
C ASP A 473 -12.71 8.60 3.43
N GLN A 474 -13.39 8.17 4.49
CA GLN A 474 -13.94 6.81 4.63
C GLN A 474 -15.20 6.60 3.75
N ARG A 475 -15.07 6.77 2.43
CA ARG A 475 -16.16 6.67 1.43
C ARG A 475 -16.52 5.22 1.08
N GLY A 476 -16.67 4.38 2.09
CA GLY A 476 -16.98 2.96 1.95
C GLY A 476 -15.86 2.11 1.35
N GLY A 477 -16.05 0.79 1.39
CA GLY A 477 -15.02 -0.19 1.04
C GLY A 477 -13.99 -0.42 2.15
N ALA A 478 -13.40 -1.62 2.18
CA ALA A 478 -12.39 -1.95 3.17
C ALA A 478 -11.04 -1.25 2.86
N THR A 479 -10.37 -0.75 3.90
CA THR A 479 -8.98 -0.28 3.80
C THR A 479 -8.09 -1.42 3.28
N THR A 480 -7.34 -1.16 2.21
CA THR A 480 -6.36 -2.11 1.66
C THR A 480 -4.94 -1.66 2.02
N ALA A 481 -3.97 -2.58 1.98
CA ALA A 481 -2.54 -2.26 2.16
C ALA A 481 -2.01 -1.21 1.15
N ALA A 482 -2.68 -1.04 0.00
CA ALA A 482 -2.34 -0.04 -1.02
C ALA A 482 -2.83 1.38 -0.70
N VAL A 483 -3.77 1.53 0.23
CA VAL A 483 -4.32 2.82 0.67
C VAL A 483 -3.97 3.12 2.13
N SER A 484 -3.72 2.11 2.98
CA SER A 484 -3.21 2.32 4.35
C SER A 484 -1.81 2.94 4.40
N ARG A 485 -1.09 2.97 3.28
CA ARG A 485 0.19 3.69 3.12
C ARG A 485 0.02 5.19 2.86
N ILE A 486 -1.22 5.67 2.65
CA ILE A 486 -1.57 7.05 2.34
C ILE A 486 -2.25 7.67 3.57
N ALA A 487 -1.63 8.68 4.18
CA ALA A 487 -2.15 9.34 5.38
C ALA A 487 -2.24 10.86 5.17
N VAL A 488 -3.23 11.50 5.78
CA VAL A 488 -3.42 12.95 5.63
C VAL A 488 -2.24 13.75 6.20
N ARG A 489 -1.64 13.27 7.31
CA ARG A 489 -0.47 13.89 7.95
C ARG A 489 0.77 13.96 7.04
N THR A 490 1.01 12.93 6.23
CA THR A 490 2.13 12.88 5.28
C THR A 490 1.77 13.45 3.92
N ALA A 491 0.53 13.90 3.70
CA ALA A 491 0.02 14.36 2.41
C ALA A 491 0.76 15.58 1.81
N ARG A 492 1.62 16.27 2.58
CA ARG A 492 2.49 17.36 2.10
C ARG A 492 3.98 17.01 2.07
N ALA A 493 4.39 15.87 2.62
CA ALA A 493 5.79 15.47 2.71
C ALA A 493 6.37 15.22 1.31
N GLY A 494 7.60 15.69 1.06
CA GLY A 494 8.31 15.46 -0.20
C GLY A 494 7.72 16.17 -1.43
N VAL A 495 6.80 17.13 -1.28
CA VAL A 495 6.22 17.84 -2.43
C VAL A 495 7.17 18.91 -2.96
N THR A 496 7.46 18.85 -4.26
CA THR A 496 8.52 19.61 -4.95
C THR A 496 8.00 20.57 -6.03
N ILE A 497 6.68 20.64 -6.22
CA ILE A 497 6.00 21.43 -7.26
C ILE A 497 4.87 22.27 -6.64
N PRO A 498 4.39 23.34 -7.32
CA PRO A 498 3.29 24.15 -6.81
C PRO A 498 2.02 23.34 -6.55
N TRP A 499 1.32 23.67 -5.47
CA TRP A 499 0.04 23.06 -5.10
C TRP A 499 -1.10 23.50 -6.02
N HIS A 500 -2.06 22.61 -6.24
CA HIS A 500 -3.38 23.03 -6.74
C HIS A 500 -4.06 23.86 -5.63
N PRO A 501 -4.55 25.10 -5.88
CA PRO A 501 -5.06 25.97 -4.82
C PRO A 501 -6.15 25.32 -3.96
N ARG A 502 -7.06 24.56 -4.59
CA ARG A 502 -8.09 23.81 -3.86
C ARG A 502 -7.51 22.70 -2.98
N ALA A 503 -6.47 22.00 -3.43
CA ALA A 503 -5.87 20.92 -2.65
C ALA A 503 -5.13 21.46 -1.42
N ASP A 504 -4.40 22.57 -1.59
CA ASP A 504 -3.73 23.27 -0.50
C ASP A 504 -4.72 23.71 0.58
N ALA A 505 -5.81 24.36 0.18
CA ALA A 505 -6.88 24.79 1.08
C ALA A 505 -7.59 23.62 1.77
N ASN A 506 -7.83 22.52 1.06
CA ASN A 506 -8.47 21.31 1.61
C ASN A 506 -7.57 20.62 2.64
N LEU A 507 -6.28 20.44 2.35
CA LEU A 507 -5.31 19.85 3.28
C LEU A 507 -5.07 20.74 4.51
N ALA A 508 -4.99 22.07 4.34
CA ALA A 508 -4.94 23.01 5.46
C ALA A 508 -6.20 22.90 6.35
N GLY A 509 -7.39 22.78 5.74
CA GLY A 509 -8.65 22.54 6.46
C GLY A 509 -8.72 21.19 7.19
N ARG A 510 -7.88 20.21 6.80
CA ARG A 510 -7.70 18.92 7.49
C ARG A 510 -6.60 18.96 8.56
N GLY A 511 -6.07 20.14 8.89
CA GLY A 511 -5.06 20.32 9.93
C GLY A 511 -3.64 19.95 9.50
N VAL A 512 -3.38 19.75 8.20
CA VAL A 512 -2.03 19.51 7.68
C VAL A 512 -1.37 20.87 7.41
N PRO A 513 -0.41 21.32 8.25
CA PRO A 513 0.21 22.64 8.11
C PRO A 513 0.90 22.76 6.76
N ALA A 514 0.98 23.97 6.21
CA ALA A 514 1.77 24.21 5.00
C ALA A 514 3.21 23.71 5.20
N ALA A 515 3.83 23.17 4.15
CA ALA A 515 5.25 22.85 4.19
C ALA A 515 6.05 24.17 4.31
N GLU A 516 7.06 24.19 5.19
CA GLU A 516 7.99 25.32 5.37
C GLU A 516 8.90 25.54 4.14
#